data_AF-A0A356G4Z6-F1
#
_entry.id   AF-A0A356G4Z6-F1
#
_cell.length_a   1.000
_cell.length_b   1.000
_cell.length_c   1.000
_cell.angle_alpha   90.00
_cell.angle_beta   90.00
_cell.angle_gamma   90.00
#
_symmetry.space_group_name_H-M   'P 1'
#
loop_
_entity.id
_entity.type
_entity.pdbx_description
1 polymer ?
#
loop_
_entity_poly.entity_id
_entity_poly.type
_entity_poly.pdbx_seq_one_letter_code
_entity_poly.pdbx_strand_id
1 'polypeptide(L)'
;MAVGLVAGRGLALQPSAEIYRGLNRDVVLAPFVARAEDGTELFGLNDSGQYFGTKGYAVEYLAGRLDLVACVGEAGERGYCCYDELDGESTGDIGLYASDGKTVIGRFAAVDADIDGSYPPGEAQFCALSGKGNSVLLGLNAAGQHYAAADYGEVYLRGREELVAAVGSDGNGGYVLRSDLDVVGKGEVPVYASDGVTVVDAINP
;
A
#
# COMPACT_ATOMS: atom_id res chain seq x y z
N MET A 1 60.01 18.73 19.39
CA MET A 1 59.57 17.37 19.03
C MET A 1 58.51 17.50 17.96
N ALA A 2 58.71 16.78 16.86
CA ALA A 2 57.91 16.84 15.65
C ALA A 2 56.95 15.63 15.54
N VAL A 3 56.05 15.73 14.56
CA VAL A 3 55.23 14.68 13.92
C VAL A 3 54.00 14.25 14.73
N GLY A 4 52.73 14.35 14.31
CA GLY A 4 52.13 14.57 13.00
C GLY A 4 51.16 13.41 12.71
N LEU A 5 49.85 13.67 12.55
CA LEU A 5 48.96 12.95 11.60
C LEU A 5 47.55 13.57 11.56
N VAL A 6 47.20 14.16 10.42
CA VAL A 6 45.82 14.38 9.98
C VAL A 6 45.67 13.67 8.64
N ALA A 7 44.86 12.62 8.62
CA ALA A 7 44.20 11.94 7.49
C ALA A 7 43.48 10.74 8.14
N GLY A 8 42.21 10.38 7.94
CA GLY A 8 41.28 10.63 6.86
C GLY A 8 40.54 9.29 6.61
N ARG A 9 39.22 9.36 6.41
CA ARG A 9 38.30 8.32 5.88
C ARG A 9 37.82 7.20 6.83
N GLY A 10 36.50 7.01 6.85
CA GLY A 10 35.87 5.79 7.34
C GLY A 10 34.46 5.88 7.94
N LEU A 11 33.65 6.91 7.69
CA LEU A 11 32.22 6.87 8.06
C LEU A 11 31.43 6.12 6.98
N ALA A 12 31.45 4.78 7.08
CA ALA A 12 30.54 3.91 6.38
C ALA A 12 29.36 3.57 7.29
N LEU A 13 28.17 4.02 6.86
CA LEU A 13 26.83 3.47 7.09
C LEU A 13 26.68 2.38 8.15
N GLN A 14 26.02 2.72 9.26
CA GLN A 14 24.90 1.92 9.78
C GLN A 14 23.88 2.86 10.44
N PRO A 15 22.67 3.06 9.89
CA PRO A 15 21.52 3.38 10.72
C PRO A 15 20.92 2.06 11.20
N SER A 16 21.27 1.74 12.44
CA SER A 16 20.68 0.75 13.32
C SER A 16 19.16 0.89 13.42
N ALA A 17 18.46 -0.18 13.04
CA ALA A 17 17.26 -0.83 13.60
C ALA A 17 16.33 -0.20 14.67
N GLU A 18 16.37 1.10 15.01
CA GLU A 18 15.61 1.68 16.12
C GLU A 18 14.65 2.84 15.74
N ILE A 19 13.93 2.73 14.61
CA ILE A 19 12.79 3.64 14.28
C ILE A 19 11.50 2.85 13.96
N TYR A 20 11.37 1.58 14.37
CA TYR A 20 10.18 0.75 14.06
C TYR A 20 9.35 0.37 15.29
N ARG A 21 9.09 1.34 16.19
CA ARG A 21 8.04 1.22 17.23
C ARG A 21 7.10 2.42 17.13
N GLY A 22 6.13 2.34 16.22
CA GLY A 22 5.14 3.40 16.05
C GLY A 22 3.87 3.02 15.30
N LEU A 23 3.66 1.75 14.92
CA LEU A 23 2.33 1.30 14.49
C LEU A 23 1.56 0.90 15.74
N ASN A 24 0.59 1.72 16.13
CA ASN A 24 -0.33 1.43 17.21
C ASN A 24 -1.00 0.08 16.89
N ARG A 25 -0.70 -0.97 17.67
CA ARG A 25 -1.19 -2.35 17.44
C ARG A 25 -2.70 -2.49 17.58
N ASP A 26 -3.41 -1.41 17.93
CA ASP A 26 -4.82 -1.38 18.25
C ASP A 26 -5.71 -0.85 17.10
N VAL A 27 -5.14 -0.47 15.96
CA VAL A 27 -5.95 -0.10 14.78
C VAL A 27 -6.35 -1.39 14.04
N VAL A 28 -7.57 -1.87 14.31
CA VAL A 28 -8.18 -2.96 13.53
C VAL A 28 -8.64 -2.39 12.19
N LEU A 29 -7.83 -2.60 11.16
CA LEU A 29 -8.16 -2.17 9.80
C LEU A 29 -9.04 -3.21 9.12
N ALA A 30 -10.02 -2.72 8.36
CA ALA A 30 -10.91 -3.60 7.62
C ALA A 30 -10.13 -4.30 6.51
N PRO A 31 -10.50 -5.54 6.16
CA PRO A 31 -10.01 -6.19 4.95
C PRO A 31 -10.21 -5.30 3.73
N PHE A 32 -9.24 -5.33 2.82
CA PHE A 32 -9.25 -4.52 1.60
C PHE A 32 -8.42 -5.16 0.50
N VAL A 33 -8.69 -4.74 -0.73
CA VAL A 33 -7.90 -5.12 -1.91
C VAL A 33 -7.57 -3.86 -2.70
N ALA A 34 -6.28 -3.62 -2.93
CA ALA A 34 -5.77 -2.63 -3.85
C ALA A 34 -5.69 -3.23 -5.25
N ARG A 35 -6.38 -2.60 -6.21
CA ARG A 35 -6.40 -3.02 -7.61
C ARG A 35 -5.91 -1.92 -8.53
N ALA A 36 -5.19 -2.31 -9.58
CA ALA A 36 -4.92 -1.45 -10.72
C ALA A 36 -6.20 -1.20 -11.54
N GLU A 37 -6.12 -0.26 -12.50
CA GLU A 37 -7.26 0.12 -13.36
C GLU A 37 -7.84 -1.06 -14.16
N ASP A 38 -6.99 -2.01 -14.56
CA ASP A 38 -7.39 -3.22 -15.30
C ASP A 38 -8.01 -4.31 -14.40
N GLY A 39 -8.10 -4.07 -13.09
CA GLY A 39 -8.62 -5.00 -12.09
C GLY A 39 -7.58 -5.91 -11.45
N THR A 40 -6.31 -5.84 -11.86
CA THR A 40 -5.21 -6.64 -11.31
C THR A 40 -5.05 -6.37 -9.81
N GLU A 41 -5.00 -7.42 -8.98
CA GLU A 41 -4.76 -7.34 -7.54
C GLU A 41 -3.28 -7.06 -7.27
N LEU A 42 -2.99 -5.95 -6.58
CA LEU A 42 -1.62 -5.54 -6.28
C LEU A 42 -1.22 -5.96 -4.86
N PHE A 43 -2.07 -5.65 -3.88
CA PHE A 43 -1.88 -5.98 -2.47
C PHE A 43 -3.18 -5.85 -1.68
N GLY A 44 -3.19 -6.37 -0.45
CA GLY A 44 -4.34 -6.22 0.42
C GLY A 44 -4.20 -6.88 1.79
N LEU A 45 -5.31 -6.84 2.53
CA LEU A 45 -5.53 -7.53 3.79
C LEU A 45 -6.81 -8.34 3.64
N ASN A 46 -6.75 -9.66 3.78
CA ASN A 46 -7.93 -10.51 3.61
C ASN A 46 -8.72 -10.69 4.92
N ASP A 47 -9.89 -11.34 4.84
CA ASP A 47 -10.76 -11.59 6.01
C ASP A 47 -10.13 -12.50 7.07
N SER A 48 -9.05 -13.22 6.72
CA SER A 48 -8.28 -14.04 7.66
C SER A 48 -7.21 -13.21 8.40
N GLY A 49 -7.08 -11.92 8.10
CA GLY A 49 -6.06 -11.04 8.65
C GLY A 49 -4.68 -11.23 8.01
N GLN A 50 -4.60 -11.88 6.84
CA GLN A 50 -3.34 -12.08 6.12
C GLN A 50 -3.09 -10.94 5.15
N TYR A 51 -1.85 -10.45 5.15
CA TYR A 51 -1.33 -9.51 4.17
C TYR A 51 -0.93 -10.27 2.90
N PHE A 52 -1.45 -9.83 1.77
CA PHE A 52 -1.14 -10.43 0.48
C PHE A 52 -0.72 -9.38 -0.55
N GLY A 53 -0.02 -9.81 -1.60
CA GLY A 53 0.40 -8.93 -2.68
C GLY A 53 1.74 -9.33 -3.27
N THR A 54 2.31 -8.44 -4.08
CA THR A 54 3.68 -8.62 -4.57
C THR A 54 4.69 -8.05 -3.58
N LYS A 55 5.94 -8.50 -3.66
CA LYS A 55 7.02 -8.04 -2.75
C LYS A 55 7.22 -6.53 -2.82
N GLY A 56 7.17 -5.95 -4.03
CA GLY A 56 7.34 -4.51 -4.22
C GLY A 56 6.27 -3.68 -3.49
N TYR A 57 4.98 -4.01 -3.71
CA TYR A 57 3.88 -3.30 -3.03
C TYR A 57 3.87 -3.57 -1.53
N ALA A 58 4.28 -4.76 -1.09
CA ALA A 58 4.40 -5.07 0.32
C ALA A 58 5.43 -4.17 1.01
N VAL A 59 6.59 -3.94 0.39
CA VAL A 59 7.61 -3.03 0.93
C VAL A 59 7.09 -1.59 1.02
N GLU A 60 6.45 -1.10 -0.03
CA GLU A 60 5.99 0.30 -0.10
C GLU A 60 4.81 0.57 0.81
N TYR A 61 3.76 -0.25 0.71
CA TYR A 61 2.47 0.00 1.36
C TYR A 61 2.24 -0.82 2.62
N LEU A 62 2.79 -2.03 2.72
CA LEU A 62 2.53 -2.95 3.84
C LEU A 62 3.69 -3.03 4.84
N ALA A 63 4.65 -2.10 4.76
CA ALA A 63 5.85 -2.07 5.61
C ALA A 63 6.63 -3.40 5.60
N GLY A 64 6.67 -4.07 4.44
CA GLY A 64 7.34 -5.34 4.23
C GLY A 64 6.59 -6.56 4.80
N ARG A 65 5.37 -6.39 5.33
CA ARG A 65 4.56 -7.52 5.82
C ARG A 65 3.90 -8.23 4.65
N LEU A 66 4.15 -9.53 4.56
CA LEU A 66 3.59 -10.37 3.51
C LEU A 66 3.43 -11.79 4.04
N ASP A 67 2.20 -12.24 4.22
CA ASP A 67 1.87 -13.62 4.55
C ASP A 67 1.69 -14.46 3.27
N LEU A 68 1.17 -13.82 2.23
CA LEU A 68 0.86 -14.43 0.93
C LEU A 68 1.51 -13.64 -0.21
N VAL A 69 2.44 -14.24 -0.93
CA VAL A 69 3.13 -13.58 -2.06
C VAL A 69 2.52 -13.98 -3.39
N ALA A 70 2.33 -13.00 -4.26
CA ALA A 70 1.85 -13.20 -5.63
C ALA A 70 2.75 -14.20 -6.38
N CYS A 71 2.10 -15.16 -7.03
CA CYS A 71 2.74 -16.27 -7.74
C CYS A 71 1.95 -16.60 -9.00
N VAL A 72 2.62 -17.32 -9.91
CA VAL A 72 2.01 -17.94 -11.08
C VAL A 72 2.04 -19.46 -10.91
N GLY A 73 0.95 -20.10 -11.30
CA GLY A 73 0.79 -21.55 -11.27
C GLY A 73 1.33 -22.25 -12.51
N GLU A 74 1.42 -23.57 -12.45
CA GLU A 74 1.93 -24.42 -13.55
C GLU A 74 1.11 -24.29 -14.84
N ALA A 75 -0.17 -23.95 -14.75
CA ALA A 75 -1.04 -23.71 -15.91
C ALA A 75 -1.16 -22.22 -16.28
N GLY A 76 -0.36 -21.34 -15.66
CA GLY A 76 -0.31 -19.90 -15.94
C GLY A 76 -1.34 -19.07 -15.19
N GLU A 77 -2.13 -19.67 -14.29
CA GLU A 77 -3.06 -18.97 -13.42
C GLU A 77 -2.32 -18.11 -12.39
N ARG A 78 -2.86 -16.92 -12.08
CA ARG A 78 -2.32 -16.04 -11.05
C ARG A 78 -2.96 -16.35 -9.69
N GLY A 79 -2.16 -16.36 -8.64
CA GLY A 79 -2.59 -16.59 -7.27
C GLY A 79 -1.53 -16.18 -6.27
N TYR A 80 -1.55 -16.83 -5.11
CA TYR A 80 -0.65 -16.54 -4.00
C TYR A 80 -0.12 -17.81 -3.36
N CYS A 81 1.09 -17.76 -2.82
CA CYS A 81 1.65 -18.82 -1.98
C CYS A 81 2.00 -18.26 -0.62
N CYS A 82 2.02 -19.10 0.42
CA CYS A 82 2.48 -18.67 1.73
C CYS A 82 3.95 -18.27 1.64
N TYR A 83 4.29 -17.10 2.17
CA TYR A 83 5.64 -16.58 2.10
C TYR A 83 6.66 -17.51 2.77
N ASP A 84 6.29 -18.06 3.93
CA ASP A 84 7.13 -19.00 4.70
C ASP A 84 7.35 -20.33 3.97
N GLU A 85 6.41 -20.76 3.12
CA GLU A 85 6.55 -21.99 2.33
C GLU A 85 7.59 -21.84 1.21
N LEU A 86 7.85 -20.61 0.77
CA LEU A 86 8.81 -20.29 -0.29
C LEU A 86 10.24 -20.02 0.21
N ASP A 87 10.38 -19.60 1.47
CA ASP A 87 11.69 -19.34 2.11
C ASP A 87 12.28 -20.61 2.78
N GLY A 88 11.46 -21.65 2.95
CA GLY A 88 11.93 -22.97 3.37
C GLY A 88 12.58 -23.74 2.22
N GLU A 89 13.51 -24.64 2.53
CA GLU A 89 14.03 -25.71 1.62
C GLU A 89 12.92 -26.71 1.17
N SER A 90 11.65 -26.29 1.19
CA SER A 90 10.48 -27.04 0.79
C SER A 90 10.49 -27.23 -0.72
N THR A 91 11.10 -28.33 -1.12
CA THR A 91 11.02 -28.93 -2.47
C THR A 91 9.69 -29.66 -2.72
N GLY A 92 8.65 -29.34 -1.94
CA GLY A 92 7.33 -29.99 -2.01
C GLY A 92 6.35 -29.31 -2.97
N ASP A 93 5.25 -30.01 -3.29
CA ASP A 93 4.08 -29.47 -4.01
C ASP A 93 3.48 -28.28 -3.24
N ILE A 94 3.94 -27.05 -3.52
CA ILE A 94 3.39 -25.82 -2.92
C ILE A 94 2.05 -25.50 -3.59
N GLY A 95 1.01 -25.36 -2.77
CA GLY A 95 -0.32 -24.97 -3.24
C GLY A 95 -0.33 -23.52 -3.72
N LEU A 96 -1.03 -23.26 -4.83
CA LEU A 96 -1.37 -21.91 -5.23
C LEU A 96 -2.77 -21.58 -4.71
N TYR A 97 -2.90 -20.50 -3.96
CA TYR A 97 -4.12 -20.07 -3.30
C TYR A 97 -4.72 -18.82 -3.96
N ALA A 98 -6.03 -18.63 -3.82
CA ALA A 98 -6.68 -17.35 -4.06
C ALA A 98 -6.29 -16.32 -2.97
N SER A 99 -6.66 -15.04 -3.14
CA SER A 99 -6.36 -13.97 -2.17
C SER A 99 -7.03 -14.16 -0.79
N ASP A 100 -8.00 -15.06 -0.66
CA ASP A 100 -8.57 -15.46 0.63
C ASP A 100 -7.60 -16.29 1.51
N GLY A 101 -6.47 -16.74 0.94
CA GLY A 101 -5.46 -17.55 1.60
C GLY A 101 -5.90 -18.97 1.98
N LYS A 102 -7.04 -19.43 1.45
CA LYS A 102 -7.70 -20.69 1.84
C LYS A 102 -8.05 -21.55 0.64
N THR A 103 -8.52 -20.93 -0.43
CA THR A 103 -8.97 -21.64 -1.63
C THR A 103 -7.77 -21.99 -2.49
N VAL A 104 -7.44 -23.29 -2.58
CA VAL A 104 -6.42 -23.78 -3.52
C VAL A 104 -6.97 -23.70 -4.93
N ILE A 105 -6.31 -22.96 -5.80
CA ILE A 105 -6.67 -22.74 -7.21
C ILE A 105 -5.71 -23.45 -8.18
N GLY A 106 -4.56 -23.93 -7.69
CA GLY A 106 -3.56 -24.55 -8.54
C GLY A 106 -2.32 -25.00 -7.78
N ARG A 107 -1.23 -25.14 -8.53
CA ARG A 107 0.09 -25.49 -8.01
C ARG A 107 1.07 -24.41 -8.38
N PHE A 108 1.89 -24.02 -7.41
CA PHE A 108 2.95 -23.04 -7.59
C PHE A 108 3.93 -23.50 -8.68
N ALA A 109 4.29 -22.57 -9.58
CA ALA A 109 5.38 -22.77 -10.52
C ALA A 109 6.53 -21.78 -10.27
N ALA A 110 6.20 -20.50 -10.07
CA ALA A 110 7.18 -19.46 -9.87
C ALA A 110 6.62 -18.32 -9.03
N VAL A 111 7.50 -17.66 -8.27
CA VAL A 111 7.16 -16.39 -7.62
C VAL A 111 6.97 -15.35 -8.72
N ASP A 112 5.84 -14.68 -8.68
CA ASP A 112 5.57 -13.54 -9.55
C ASP A 112 6.26 -12.33 -8.91
N ALA A 113 7.60 -12.30 -9.03
CA ALA A 113 8.45 -11.34 -8.32
C ALA A 113 8.10 -9.90 -8.69
N ASP A 114 7.65 -9.72 -9.92
CA ASP A 114 7.01 -8.53 -10.46
C ASP A 114 5.83 -9.07 -11.25
N ILE A 115 4.61 -8.58 -11.03
CA ILE A 115 3.55 -8.68 -12.04
C ILE A 115 4.17 -8.23 -13.36
N ASP A 116 4.64 -9.15 -14.20
CA ASP A 116 5.30 -9.00 -15.52
C ASP A 116 6.20 -7.75 -15.78
N GLY A 117 6.61 -7.03 -14.75
CA GLY A 117 7.18 -5.68 -14.84
C GLY A 117 6.18 -4.56 -15.18
N SER A 118 4.88 -4.80 -15.34
CA SER A 118 3.93 -3.76 -15.81
C SER A 118 3.48 -2.76 -14.74
N TYR A 119 3.62 -3.10 -13.45
CA TYR A 119 3.10 -2.26 -12.36
C TYR A 119 4.12 -2.03 -11.24
N PRO A 120 5.18 -1.23 -11.47
CA PRO A 120 6.11 -0.87 -10.41
C PRO A 120 5.38 -0.13 -9.27
N PRO A 121 5.68 -0.46 -8.00
CA PRO A 121 5.08 0.22 -6.86
C PRO A 121 5.37 1.73 -6.91
N GLY A 122 4.34 2.54 -6.67
CA GLY A 122 4.47 4.00 -6.63
C GLY A 122 4.36 4.71 -7.98
N GLU A 123 4.24 3.97 -9.09
CA GLU A 123 3.99 4.54 -10.42
C GLU A 123 2.64 4.12 -11.00
N ALA A 124 2.18 2.90 -10.67
CA ALA A 124 0.90 2.41 -11.14
C ALA A 124 -0.27 2.96 -10.34
N GLN A 125 -1.26 3.50 -11.06
CA GLN A 125 -2.53 3.88 -10.45
C GLN A 125 -3.20 2.68 -9.78
N PHE A 126 -3.75 2.90 -8.61
CA PHE A 126 -4.53 1.88 -7.92
C PHE A 126 -5.60 2.48 -7.03
N CYS A 127 -6.60 1.66 -6.71
CA CYS A 127 -7.62 1.97 -5.73
C CYS A 127 -7.76 0.80 -4.76
N ALA A 128 -7.65 1.08 -3.46
CA ALA A 128 -7.91 0.15 -2.39
C ALA A 128 -9.34 0.32 -1.88
N LEU A 129 -10.14 -0.73 -2.06
CA LEU A 129 -11.53 -0.77 -1.60
C LEU A 129 -11.63 -1.68 -0.39
N SER A 130 -12.46 -1.29 0.58
CA SER A 130 -12.86 -2.20 1.66
C SER A 130 -13.44 -3.50 1.10
N GLY A 131 -13.35 -4.62 1.82
CA GLY A 131 -13.70 -5.96 1.33
C GLY A 131 -15.14 -6.14 0.81
N LYS A 132 -16.05 -5.19 1.07
CA LYS A 132 -17.40 -5.14 0.49
C LYS A 132 -17.54 -4.21 -0.72
N GLY A 133 -16.45 -3.62 -1.21
CA GLY A 133 -16.38 -2.75 -2.39
C GLY A 133 -16.98 -1.35 -2.23
N ASN A 134 -17.50 -1.00 -1.05
CA ASN A 134 -18.37 0.17 -0.88
C ASN A 134 -17.67 1.45 -0.43
N SER A 135 -16.38 1.38 -0.08
CA SER A 135 -15.64 2.54 0.42
C SER A 135 -14.20 2.48 -0.03
N VAL A 136 -13.75 3.58 -0.62
CA VAL A 136 -12.35 3.81 -1.00
C VAL A 136 -11.56 4.15 0.25
N LEU A 137 -10.45 3.44 0.46
CA LEU A 137 -9.64 3.54 1.66
C LEU A 137 -8.35 4.30 1.38
N LEU A 138 -7.68 3.96 0.28
CA LEU A 138 -6.50 4.65 -0.24
C LEU A 138 -6.33 4.41 -1.74
N GLY A 139 -5.45 5.17 -2.38
CA GLY A 139 -5.03 4.90 -3.74
C GLY A 139 -3.97 5.86 -4.26
N LEU A 140 -3.59 5.63 -5.52
CA LEU A 140 -2.70 6.47 -6.30
C LEU A 140 -3.43 6.83 -7.60
N ASN A 141 -3.60 8.12 -7.86
CA ASN A 141 -4.33 8.59 -9.04
C ASN A 141 -3.42 8.81 -10.26
N ALA A 142 -4.01 9.15 -11.41
CA ALA A 142 -3.29 9.38 -12.67
C ALA A 142 -2.27 10.53 -12.63
N ALA A 143 -2.44 11.47 -11.70
CA ALA A 143 -1.51 12.56 -11.48
C ALA A 143 -0.34 12.17 -10.56
N GLY A 144 -0.31 10.94 -10.07
CA GLY A 144 0.70 10.46 -9.12
C GLY A 144 0.47 10.95 -7.69
N GLN A 145 -0.76 11.38 -7.36
CA GLN A 145 -1.12 11.80 -6.01
C GLN A 145 -1.70 10.62 -5.23
N HIS A 146 -1.24 10.46 -4.00
CA HIS A 146 -1.82 9.57 -3.03
C HIS A 146 -3.05 10.21 -2.38
N TYR A 147 -4.13 9.45 -2.34
CA TYR A 147 -5.35 9.82 -1.65
C TYR A 147 -5.71 8.76 -0.62
N ALA A 148 -6.21 9.15 0.55
CA ALA A 148 -6.60 8.20 1.58
C ALA A 148 -7.60 8.75 2.60
N ALA A 149 -8.35 7.84 3.22
CA ALA A 149 -8.95 8.08 4.51
C ALA A 149 -7.85 8.22 5.58
N ALA A 150 -8.03 9.13 6.54
CA ALA A 150 -6.98 9.51 7.50
C ALA A 150 -6.30 8.32 8.19
N ASP A 151 -7.08 7.37 8.73
CA ASP A 151 -6.53 6.19 9.41
C ASP A 151 -5.68 5.29 8.49
N TYR A 152 -6.04 5.23 7.20
CA TYR A 152 -5.33 4.43 6.20
C TYR A 152 -4.11 5.15 5.64
N GLY A 153 -4.18 6.49 5.53
CA GLY A 153 -3.05 7.34 5.16
C GLY A 153 -1.91 7.23 6.18
N GLU A 154 -2.23 7.30 7.47
CA GLU A 154 -1.24 7.14 8.54
C GLU A 154 -0.59 5.74 8.53
N VAL A 155 -1.37 4.68 8.33
CA VAL A 155 -0.84 3.31 8.42
C VAL A 155 -0.11 2.86 7.16
N TYR A 156 -0.71 3.06 5.98
CA TYR A 156 -0.22 2.50 4.72
C TYR A 156 0.57 3.50 3.89
N LEU A 157 0.33 4.80 4.05
CA LEU A 157 1.04 5.86 3.33
C LEU A 157 2.03 6.60 4.22
N ARG A 158 1.98 6.43 5.55
CA ARG A 158 2.83 7.11 6.54
C ARG A 158 2.64 8.63 6.50
N GLY A 159 1.40 9.07 6.32
CA GLY A 159 1.05 10.49 6.24
C GLY A 159 1.52 11.19 4.96
N ARG A 160 1.86 10.42 3.91
CA ARG A 160 2.32 10.96 2.62
C ARG A 160 1.18 11.31 1.65
N GLU A 161 -0.08 11.08 2.02
CA GLU A 161 -1.22 11.43 1.19
C GLU A 161 -1.32 12.95 0.94
N GLU A 162 -1.45 13.33 -0.32
CA GLU A 162 -1.74 14.69 -0.75
C GLU A 162 -3.24 15.01 -0.65
N LEU A 163 -4.09 13.99 -0.73
CA LEU A 163 -5.55 14.10 -0.72
C LEU A 163 -6.14 13.34 0.47
N VAL A 164 -6.71 14.07 1.42
CA VAL A 164 -7.32 13.52 2.64
C VAL A 164 -8.82 13.40 2.44
N ALA A 165 -9.40 12.23 2.73
CA ALA A 165 -10.84 12.02 2.60
C ALA A 165 -11.62 13.01 3.48
N ALA A 166 -12.67 13.58 2.90
CA ALA A 166 -13.52 14.58 3.53
C ALA A 166 -14.99 14.39 3.09
N VAL A 167 -15.89 15.01 3.86
CA VAL A 167 -17.31 15.11 3.50
C VAL A 167 -17.62 16.59 3.37
N GLY A 168 -18.12 16.98 2.20
CA GLY A 168 -18.50 18.36 1.91
C GLY A 168 -19.77 18.79 2.66
N SER A 169 -20.08 20.07 2.55
CA SER A 169 -21.20 20.70 3.26
C SER A 169 -22.56 20.13 2.81
N ASP A 170 -22.65 19.65 1.56
CA ASP A 170 -23.84 19.01 1.02
C ASP A 170 -23.88 17.49 1.30
N GLY A 171 -22.90 16.97 2.05
CA GLY A 171 -22.81 15.56 2.43
C GLY A 171 -22.16 14.67 1.36
N ASN A 172 -21.63 15.24 0.28
CA ASN A 172 -20.92 14.47 -0.73
C ASN A 172 -19.52 14.11 -0.23
N GLY A 173 -19.18 12.82 -0.32
CA GLY A 173 -17.84 12.33 -0.02
C GLY A 173 -16.85 12.70 -1.13
N GLY A 174 -15.65 13.09 -0.73
CA GLY A 174 -14.54 13.35 -1.64
C GLY A 174 -13.24 13.53 -0.87
N TYR A 175 -12.36 14.40 -1.37
CA TYR A 175 -11.02 14.60 -0.84
C TYR A 175 -10.66 16.09 -0.81
N VAL A 176 -9.91 16.52 0.20
CA VAL A 176 -9.33 17.86 0.25
C VAL A 176 -7.82 17.76 0.16
N LEU A 177 -7.17 18.77 -0.39
CA LEU A 177 -5.71 18.84 -0.39
C LEU A 177 -5.21 18.97 1.05
N ARG A 178 -4.22 18.16 1.43
CA ARG A 178 -3.60 18.23 2.77
C ARG A 178 -3.06 19.63 3.07
N SER A 179 -2.45 20.27 2.06
CA SER A 179 -1.95 21.64 2.15
C SER A 179 -3.03 22.67 2.49
N ASP A 180 -4.30 22.36 2.23
CA ASP A 180 -5.41 23.27 2.46
C ASP A 180 -5.96 23.16 3.89
N LEU A 181 -5.73 22.02 4.55
CA LEU A 181 -6.09 21.80 5.95
C LEU A 181 -5.13 22.50 6.92
N ASP A 182 -3.88 22.73 6.51
CA ASP A 182 -2.84 23.33 7.35
C ASP A 182 -2.92 24.88 7.43
N VAL A 183 -3.89 25.50 6.74
CA VAL A 183 -4.01 26.98 6.64
C VAL A 183 -5.14 27.50 7.52
N VAL A 184 -4.79 28.12 8.65
CA VAL A 184 -5.74 28.80 9.53
C VAL A 184 -6.42 29.98 8.82
N GLY A 185 -7.75 30.01 8.80
CA GLY A 185 -8.54 31.13 8.25
C GLY A 185 -8.72 31.07 6.74
N LYS A 186 -8.45 29.92 6.10
CA LYS A 186 -8.88 29.69 4.73
C LYS A 186 -10.42 29.75 4.68
N GLY A 187 -10.97 30.41 3.67
CA GLY A 187 -12.41 30.39 3.41
C GLY A 187 -12.86 29.00 2.96
N GLU A 188 -13.91 28.95 2.18
CA GLU A 188 -14.41 27.71 1.57
C GLU A 188 -13.27 26.89 0.90
N VAL A 189 -13.12 25.63 1.31
CA VAL A 189 -12.11 24.69 0.79
C VAL A 189 -12.80 23.69 -0.14
N PRO A 190 -12.34 23.56 -1.40
CA PRO A 190 -12.95 22.64 -2.35
C PRO A 190 -12.75 21.19 -1.94
N VAL A 191 -13.79 20.38 -2.13
CA VAL A 191 -13.75 18.92 -2.05
C VAL A 191 -13.69 18.37 -3.47
N TYR A 192 -12.69 17.54 -3.73
CA TYR A 192 -12.38 16.92 -5.01
C TYR A 192 -12.82 15.47 -5.07
N ALA A 193 -13.05 14.94 -6.28
CA ALA A 193 -13.05 13.51 -6.53
C ALA A 193 -11.63 12.92 -6.34
N SER A 194 -11.50 11.59 -6.43
CA SER A 194 -10.21 10.89 -6.28
C SER A 194 -9.19 11.23 -7.37
N ASP A 195 -9.60 11.88 -8.46
CA ASP A 195 -8.70 12.39 -9.50
C ASP A 195 -7.91 13.64 -9.05
N GLY A 196 -8.27 14.26 -7.91
CA GLY A 196 -7.62 15.46 -7.38
C GLY A 196 -7.88 16.73 -8.18
N VAL A 197 -8.80 16.70 -9.16
CA VAL A 197 -9.05 17.80 -10.11
C VAL A 197 -10.53 18.17 -10.16
N THR A 198 -11.42 17.18 -10.19
CA THR A 198 -12.86 17.41 -10.31
C THR A 198 -13.42 17.85 -8.96
N VAL A 199 -13.91 19.09 -8.86
CA VAL A 199 -14.59 19.59 -7.66
C VAL A 199 -16.00 18.98 -7.59
N VAL A 200 -16.32 18.38 -6.43
CA VAL A 200 -17.60 17.71 -6.18
C VAL A 200 -18.42 18.35 -5.06
N ASP A 201 -17.78 19.13 -4.18
CA ASP A 201 -18.41 19.83 -3.05
C ASP A 201 -17.42 20.88 -2.48
N ALA A 202 -17.72 21.45 -1.31
CA ALA A 202 -16.79 22.25 -0.52
C ALA A 202 -17.05 22.12 0.99
N ILE A 203 -16.01 22.32 1.79
CA ILE A 203 -16.10 22.45 3.26
C ILE A 203 -15.91 23.90 3.68
N ASN A 204 -16.59 24.30 4.74
CA ASN A 204 -16.39 25.60 5.40
C ASN A 204 -15.77 25.33 6.78
N PRO A 205 -14.43 25.29 6.88
CA PRO A 205 -13.72 24.83 8.08
C PRO A 205 -13.91 25.73 9.32
#